data_AF-A0A8D8VZI2-F1
#
_entry.id   AF-A0A8D8VZI2-F1
#
_cell.length_a   1.000
_cell.length_b   1.000
_cell.length_c   1.000
_cell.angle_alpha   90.00
_cell.angle_beta   90.00
_cell.angle_gamma   90.00
#
_symmetry.space_group_name_H-M   'P 1'
#
loop_
_entity.id
_entity.type
_entity.pdbx_description
1 polymer ?
#
loop_
_entity_poly.entity_id
_entity_poly.type
_entity_poly.pdbx_seq_one_letter_code
_entity_poly.pdbx_strand_id
1 'polypeptide(L)'
;QRYAESMSSTPGNTEEDWNIFQVLIDSAESDRMTSEESNVHEMATTLRSELAALQYKRDRLLNELQETKGLLRTRDQRALELQVETEQLKEQAARQNAIIASLRSRIQELEEKERHLVSTQSRNEMALQTLQRESRYQEERAKELDRKVSRLELECHNEEQNKECARKTMHDFVRRLGSTLGSDVPDAAAGEPLIMKTHDLMQENSRLRTKTCALTENLSSVEIELRSCRELLDRALSEKEHLQRQCTTHQMEIDKLKQEKEHLEMQARVTERDLGDLREKLAFCNRSLGSATGDIAAHEATICTLKDDLKQKDERSQRLQNEHRHLLESLAISLSTPAHFVESQESCIKERIRDLLHDVKEKCMQVETYREKIACLNQQLNRQNETQEQINDRIRNLEEEKCHIESRLHKTESELSACELANENLKRDKTIFVAFLDRLAKSLNMEEISKEVGLDLQSESLLCRAEQLSRLESDKLIDKLPIVILTVIIIPVLIPSPANVSP
;
A
#
# COMPACT_ATOMS: atom_id res chain seq x y z
N GLN A 1 28.73 -33.54 104.01
CA GLN A 1 27.36 -33.31 104.54
C GLN A 1 26.38 -33.75 103.43
N ARG A 2 25.67 -34.89 103.54
CA ARG A 2 24.43 -35.17 104.34
C ARG A 2 23.20 -34.44 103.74
N TYR A 3 22.11 -35.06 103.29
CA TYR A 3 21.59 -36.47 103.25
C TYR A 3 21.15 -36.80 101.79
N ALA A 4 21.17 -38.03 101.21
CA ALA A 4 20.56 -39.32 101.60
C ALA A 4 19.00 -39.28 101.58
N GLU A 5 18.22 -40.27 101.09
CA GLU A 5 18.48 -41.71 100.90
C GLU A 5 17.40 -42.41 100.01
N SER A 6 17.73 -43.49 99.29
CA SER A 6 16.92 -44.68 98.84
C SER A 6 15.47 -44.55 98.31
N MET A 7 14.95 -45.34 97.35
CA MET A 7 14.99 -46.82 97.22
C MET A 7 14.99 -47.33 95.75
N SER A 8 15.03 -48.65 95.57
CA SER A 8 15.47 -49.40 94.38
C SER A 8 14.40 -50.25 93.67
N SER A 9 14.68 -50.64 92.41
CA SER A 9 14.39 -51.93 91.74
C SER A 9 12.92 -52.40 91.58
N THR A 10 12.39 -52.98 90.49
CA THR A 10 12.84 -53.47 89.14
C THR A 10 11.56 -53.99 88.42
N PRO A 11 11.59 -54.62 87.22
CA PRO A 11 12.09 -54.19 85.92
C PRO A 11 10.98 -54.27 84.82
N GLY A 12 11.21 -53.71 83.63
CA GLY A 12 10.26 -53.88 82.52
C GLY A 12 10.47 -52.94 81.33
N ASN A 13 11.49 -53.23 80.53
CA ASN A 13 11.68 -52.90 79.10
C ASN A 13 13.09 -53.37 78.76
N THR A 14 13.24 -54.21 77.74
CA THR A 14 14.57 -54.73 77.36
C THR A 14 15.35 -53.70 76.53
N GLU A 15 16.66 -53.90 76.43
CA GLU A 15 17.54 -53.04 75.63
C GLU A 15 17.19 -53.13 74.12
N GLU A 16 16.59 -54.24 73.68
CA GLU A 16 16.01 -54.38 72.33
C GLU A 16 14.75 -53.54 72.13
N ASP A 17 13.85 -53.46 73.12
CA ASP A 17 12.65 -52.60 73.04
C ASP A 17 13.02 -51.12 72.91
N TRP A 18 14.04 -50.68 73.65
CA TRP A 18 14.57 -49.32 73.53
C TRP A 18 15.22 -49.06 72.17
N ASN A 19 16.00 -50.00 71.64
CA ASN A 19 16.57 -49.86 70.29
C ASN A 19 15.49 -49.84 69.19
N ILE A 20 14.43 -50.66 69.30
CA ILE A 20 13.30 -50.65 68.35
C ILE A 20 12.53 -49.33 68.46
N PHE A 21 12.27 -48.83 69.67
CA PHE A 21 11.61 -47.53 69.89
C PHE A 21 12.46 -46.38 69.36
N GLN A 22 13.78 -46.43 69.54
CA GLN A 22 14.72 -45.43 69.04
C GLN A 22 14.80 -45.45 67.51
N VAL A 23 14.88 -46.63 66.87
CA VAL A 23 14.82 -46.74 65.39
C VAL A 23 13.46 -46.29 64.82
N LEU A 24 12.35 -46.54 65.53
CA LEU A 24 11.02 -46.07 65.12
C LEU A 24 10.88 -44.55 65.29
N ILE A 25 11.46 -43.95 66.32
CA ILE A 25 11.52 -42.48 66.48
C ILE A 25 12.46 -41.88 65.44
N ASP A 26 13.69 -42.36 65.31
CA ASP A 26 14.67 -41.83 64.35
C ASP A 26 14.18 -41.97 62.91
N SER A 27 13.47 -43.05 62.56
CA SER A 27 12.82 -43.15 61.24
C SER A 27 11.62 -42.24 61.10
N ALA A 28 10.75 -42.10 62.11
CA ALA A 28 9.59 -41.21 62.04
C ALA A 28 9.96 -39.71 62.09
N GLU A 29 11.05 -39.34 62.76
CA GLU A 29 11.61 -37.99 62.78
C GLU A 29 12.42 -37.71 61.52
N SER A 30 13.18 -38.67 60.99
CA SER A 30 13.84 -38.53 59.70
C SER A 30 12.85 -38.41 58.54
N ASP A 31 11.75 -39.18 58.54
CA ASP A 31 10.74 -39.15 57.46
C ASP A 31 9.79 -37.94 57.60
N ARG A 32 9.61 -37.41 58.82
CA ARG A 32 8.96 -36.10 59.04
C ARG A 32 9.85 -34.93 58.62
N MET A 33 11.13 -34.91 59.02
CA MET A 33 12.02 -33.82 58.64
C MET A 33 12.29 -33.78 57.14
N THR A 34 12.46 -34.92 56.45
CA THR A 34 12.58 -34.92 54.98
C THR A 34 11.28 -34.49 54.28
N SER A 35 10.11 -34.85 54.81
CA SER A 35 8.81 -34.43 54.27
C SER A 35 8.51 -32.94 54.49
N GLU A 36 8.88 -32.39 55.66
CA GLU A 36 8.78 -30.95 55.95
C GLU A 36 9.82 -30.15 55.15
N GLU A 37 11.07 -30.60 55.06
CA GLU A 37 12.09 -29.95 54.20
C GLU A 37 11.71 -30.01 52.71
N SER A 38 11.12 -31.11 52.24
CA SER A 38 10.61 -31.22 50.86
C SER A 38 9.47 -30.23 50.61
N ASN A 39 8.48 -30.14 51.51
CA ASN A 39 7.39 -29.16 51.41
C ASN A 39 7.92 -27.72 51.43
N VAL A 40 8.88 -27.41 52.31
CA VAL A 40 9.50 -26.08 52.39
C VAL A 40 10.28 -25.77 51.10
N HIS A 41 10.94 -26.76 50.49
CA HIS A 41 11.64 -26.60 49.22
C HIS A 41 10.66 -26.37 48.05
N GLU A 42 9.56 -27.12 48.00
CA GLU A 42 8.53 -27.00 46.96
C GLU A 42 7.75 -25.68 47.08
N MET A 43 7.50 -25.21 48.31
CA MET A 43 6.94 -23.89 48.58
C MET A 43 7.94 -22.75 48.26
N ALA A 44 9.24 -22.95 48.51
CA ALA A 44 10.27 -21.99 48.14
C ALA A 44 10.49 -21.90 46.63
N THR A 45 10.34 -22.99 45.88
CA THR A 45 10.45 -22.98 44.41
C THR A 45 9.21 -22.39 43.73
N THR A 46 8.00 -22.63 44.24
CA THR A 46 6.78 -21.93 43.80
C THR A 46 6.86 -20.43 44.09
N LEU A 47 7.25 -20.00 45.30
CA LEU A 47 7.43 -18.58 45.60
C LEU A 47 8.50 -17.91 44.72
N ARG A 48 9.57 -18.63 44.34
CA ARG A 48 10.57 -18.14 43.37
C ARG A 48 10.01 -18.03 41.96
N SER A 49 9.20 -18.98 41.50
CA SER A 49 8.61 -18.94 40.15
C SER A 49 7.53 -17.86 40.04
N GLU A 50 6.71 -17.67 41.08
CA GLU A 50 5.77 -16.54 41.19
C GLU A 50 6.50 -15.20 41.20
N LEU A 51 7.56 -15.06 41.99
CA LEU A 51 8.37 -13.83 42.03
C LEU A 51 9.03 -13.53 40.68
N ALA A 52 9.52 -14.55 39.97
CA ALA A 52 10.05 -14.40 38.61
C ALA A 52 8.95 -14.01 37.60
N ALA A 53 7.76 -14.61 37.68
CA ALA A 53 6.62 -14.27 36.84
C ALA A 53 6.12 -12.83 37.08
N LEU A 54 6.10 -12.38 38.34
CA LEU A 54 5.78 -11.00 38.71
C LEU A 54 6.85 -10.01 38.24
N GLN A 55 8.13 -10.35 38.33
CA GLN A 55 9.23 -9.54 37.77
C GLN A 55 9.11 -9.41 36.25
N TYR A 56 8.89 -10.51 35.53
CA TYR A 56 8.65 -10.49 34.09
C TYR A 56 7.44 -9.62 33.71
N LYS A 57 6.32 -9.75 34.45
CA LYS A 57 5.13 -8.93 34.25
C LYS A 57 5.39 -7.44 34.53
N ARG A 58 6.15 -7.10 35.58
CA ARG A 58 6.61 -5.73 35.87
C ARG A 58 7.43 -5.18 34.71
N ASP A 59 8.42 -5.92 34.22
CA ASP A 59 9.34 -5.43 33.20
C ASP A 59 8.65 -5.26 31.84
N ARG A 60 7.74 -6.17 31.51
CA ARG A 60 6.82 -6.02 30.37
C ARG A 60 5.97 -4.75 30.49
N LEU A 61 5.32 -4.53 31.63
CA LEU A 61 4.48 -3.34 31.86
C LEU A 61 5.31 -2.04 31.87
N LEU A 62 6.56 -2.08 32.32
CA LEU A 62 7.48 -0.94 32.25
C LEU A 62 7.86 -0.60 30.80
N ASN A 63 8.08 -1.61 29.95
CA ASN A 63 8.32 -1.41 28.52
C ASN A 63 7.07 -0.84 27.82
N GLU A 64 5.88 -1.45 28.03
CA GLU A 64 4.60 -0.94 27.49
C GLU A 64 4.33 0.51 27.95
N LEU A 65 4.65 0.85 29.22
CA LEU A 65 4.56 2.22 29.74
C LEU A 65 5.56 3.19 29.07
N GLN A 66 6.74 2.72 28.70
CA GLN A 66 7.76 3.55 28.06
C GLN A 66 7.44 3.77 26.57
N GLU A 67 6.93 2.76 25.88
CA GLU A 67 6.42 2.85 24.51
C GLU A 67 5.24 3.82 24.42
N THR A 68 4.24 3.67 25.30
CA THR A 68 3.08 4.59 25.35
C THR A 68 3.49 6.03 25.67
N LYS A 69 4.46 6.26 26.55
CA LYS A 69 5.08 7.60 26.74
C LYS A 69 5.81 8.10 25.49
N GLY A 70 6.43 7.21 24.70
CA GLY A 70 7.04 7.56 23.42
C GLY A 70 5.99 8.04 22.41
N LEU A 71 4.91 7.25 22.25
CA LEU A 71 3.76 7.56 21.40
C LEU A 71 3.01 8.83 21.83
N LEU A 72 2.93 9.11 23.14
CA LEU A 72 2.34 10.36 23.64
C LEU A 72 3.15 11.56 23.16
N ARG A 73 4.47 11.56 23.38
CA ARG A 73 5.36 12.67 22.97
C ARG A 73 5.33 12.93 21.47
N THR A 74 5.25 11.90 20.63
CA THR A 74 5.15 12.11 19.17
C THR A 74 3.79 12.65 18.75
N ARG A 75 2.70 12.31 19.46
CA ARG A 75 1.38 12.93 19.25
C ARG A 75 1.34 14.37 19.73
N ASP A 76 1.95 14.68 20.87
CA ASP A 76 2.04 16.05 21.42
C ASP A 76 2.84 16.96 20.47
N GLN A 77 3.99 16.48 19.98
CA GLN A 77 4.80 17.19 18.98
C GLN A 77 3.99 17.47 17.71
N ARG A 78 3.29 16.47 17.16
CA ARG A 78 2.44 16.65 15.97
C ARG A 78 1.25 17.57 16.21
N ALA A 79 0.69 17.58 17.42
CA ALA A 79 -0.38 18.50 17.80
C ALA A 79 0.13 19.96 17.82
N LEU A 80 1.35 20.18 18.31
CA LEU A 80 2.02 21.48 18.30
C LEU A 80 2.28 21.98 16.87
N GLU A 81 2.76 21.11 15.99
CA GLU A 81 2.99 21.41 14.57
C GLU A 81 1.68 21.83 13.85
N LEU A 82 0.61 21.05 14.04
CA LEU A 82 -0.72 21.36 13.49
C LEU A 82 -1.31 22.67 14.07
N GLN A 83 -1.01 22.99 15.33
CA GLN A 83 -1.42 24.26 15.93
C GLN A 83 -0.71 25.44 15.24
N VAL A 84 0.62 25.35 15.04
CA VAL A 84 1.40 26.39 14.35
C VAL A 84 0.92 26.58 12.90
N GLU A 85 0.66 25.49 12.16
CA GLU A 85 0.08 25.56 10.82
C GLU A 85 -1.30 26.26 10.82
N THR A 86 -2.15 25.93 11.79
CA THR A 86 -3.46 26.56 11.97
C THR A 86 -3.35 28.07 12.27
N GLU A 87 -2.36 28.48 13.05
CA GLU A 87 -2.10 29.90 13.35
C GLU A 87 -1.58 30.66 12.13
N GLN A 88 -0.68 30.07 11.33
CA GLN A 88 -0.21 30.64 10.06
C GLN A 88 -1.34 30.83 9.05
N LEU A 89 -2.22 29.83 8.89
CA LEU A 89 -3.39 29.93 8.00
C LEU A 89 -4.37 31.02 8.44
N LYS A 90 -4.59 31.19 9.76
CA LYS A 90 -5.40 32.30 10.30
C LYS A 90 -4.77 33.66 10.01
N GLU A 91 -3.46 33.79 10.17
CA GLU A 91 -2.75 35.04 9.86
C GLU A 91 -2.84 35.38 8.36
N GLN A 92 -2.63 34.38 7.48
CA GLN A 92 -2.74 34.56 6.04
C GLN A 92 -4.16 34.98 5.63
N ALA A 93 -5.20 34.37 6.20
CA ALA A 93 -6.59 34.76 5.99
C ALA A 93 -6.86 36.19 6.46
N ALA A 94 -6.31 36.62 7.62
CA ALA A 94 -6.44 37.99 8.09
C ALA A 94 -5.77 39.00 7.15
N ARG A 95 -4.55 38.71 6.66
CA ARG A 95 -3.84 39.52 5.66
C ARG A 95 -4.62 39.64 4.35
N GLN A 96 -5.17 38.53 3.84
CA GLN A 96 -6.01 38.53 2.63
C GLN A 96 -7.30 39.36 2.83
N ASN A 97 -7.98 39.21 3.96
CA ASN A 97 -9.18 40.00 4.28
C ASN A 97 -8.88 41.51 4.36
N ALA A 98 -7.73 41.91 4.91
CA ALA A 98 -7.30 43.32 4.91
C ALA A 98 -7.09 43.87 3.50
N ILE A 99 -6.46 43.08 2.60
CA ILE A 99 -6.30 43.45 1.18
C ILE A 99 -7.68 43.60 0.52
N ILE A 100 -8.58 42.63 0.68
CA ILE A 100 -9.95 42.67 0.13
C ILE A 100 -10.72 43.91 0.63
N ALA A 101 -10.61 44.25 1.91
CA ALA A 101 -11.22 45.45 2.47
C ALA A 101 -10.65 46.74 1.84
N SER A 102 -9.33 46.84 1.68
CA SER A 102 -8.71 48.00 1.04
C SER A 102 -9.13 48.16 -0.44
N LEU A 103 -9.22 47.07 -1.19
CA LEU A 103 -9.68 47.07 -2.58
C LEU A 103 -11.16 47.47 -2.69
N ARG A 104 -12.03 46.98 -1.80
CA ARG A 104 -13.45 47.39 -1.75
C ARG A 104 -13.60 48.89 -1.46
N SER A 105 -12.84 49.41 -0.48
CA SER A 105 -12.84 50.86 -0.20
C SER A 105 -12.36 51.67 -1.40
N ARG A 106 -11.33 51.20 -2.11
CA ARG A 106 -10.82 51.89 -3.31
C ARG A 106 -11.80 51.85 -4.48
N ILE A 107 -12.56 50.77 -4.64
CA ILE A 107 -13.64 50.70 -5.65
C ILE A 107 -14.72 51.74 -5.32
N GLN A 108 -15.19 51.81 -4.07
CA GLN A 108 -16.19 52.81 -3.66
C GLN A 108 -15.71 54.26 -3.89
N GLU A 109 -14.45 54.59 -3.57
CA GLU A 109 -13.88 55.91 -3.89
C GLU A 109 -13.92 56.24 -5.39
N LEU A 110 -13.72 55.24 -6.26
CA LEU A 110 -13.74 55.44 -7.72
C LEU A 110 -15.17 55.60 -8.24
N GLU A 111 -16.11 54.79 -7.74
CA GLU A 111 -17.55 54.92 -8.03
C GLU A 111 -18.14 56.26 -7.56
N GLU A 112 -17.64 56.81 -6.46
CA GLU A 112 -18.01 58.16 -5.99
C GLU A 112 -17.44 59.26 -6.89
N LYS A 113 -16.16 59.16 -7.27
CA LYS A 113 -15.51 60.08 -8.21
C LYS A 113 -16.21 60.06 -9.58
N GLU A 114 -16.58 58.90 -10.09
CA GLU A 114 -17.33 58.77 -11.34
C GLU A 114 -18.71 59.45 -11.23
N ARG A 115 -19.48 59.19 -10.17
CA ARG A 115 -20.76 59.86 -9.92
C ARG A 115 -20.62 61.39 -9.85
N HIS A 116 -19.56 61.90 -9.24
CA HIS A 116 -19.26 63.34 -9.22
C HIS A 116 -18.85 63.90 -10.59
N LEU A 117 -18.06 63.16 -11.37
CA LEU A 117 -17.70 63.55 -12.73
C LEU A 117 -18.93 63.61 -13.64
N VAL A 118 -19.78 62.59 -13.64
CA VAL A 118 -21.04 62.56 -14.43
C VAL A 118 -21.96 63.73 -14.05
N SER A 119 -22.13 64.01 -12.75
CA SER A 119 -22.91 65.17 -12.26
C SER A 119 -22.32 66.51 -12.75
N THR A 120 -21.00 66.61 -12.81
CA THR A 120 -20.30 67.84 -13.24
C THR A 120 -20.36 67.98 -14.77
N GLN A 121 -20.20 66.89 -15.51
CA GLN A 121 -20.36 66.84 -16.96
C GLN A 121 -21.77 67.27 -17.38
N SER A 122 -22.82 66.75 -16.74
CA SER A 122 -24.20 67.16 -17.02
C SER A 122 -24.44 68.66 -16.79
N ARG A 123 -23.86 69.25 -15.73
CA ARG A 123 -23.90 70.70 -15.50
C ARG A 123 -23.13 71.49 -16.55
N ASN A 124 -21.94 71.04 -16.94
CA ASN A 124 -21.14 71.67 -17.98
C ASN A 124 -21.82 71.60 -19.35
N GLU A 125 -22.52 70.50 -19.65
CA GLU A 125 -23.28 70.33 -20.89
C GLU A 125 -24.49 71.28 -20.94
N MET A 126 -25.23 71.44 -19.84
CA MET A 126 -26.30 72.45 -19.74
C MET A 126 -25.77 73.89 -19.90
N ALA A 127 -24.60 74.20 -19.35
CA ALA A 127 -23.95 75.50 -19.54
C ALA A 127 -23.52 75.71 -21.00
N LEU A 128 -22.89 74.70 -21.62
CA LEU A 128 -22.48 74.72 -23.03
C LEU A 128 -23.67 74.92 -23.97
N GLN A 129 -24.77 74.19 -23.77
CA GLN A 129 -25.99 74.37 -24.56
C GLN A 129 -26.57 75.79 -24.42
N THR A 130 -26.44 76.41 -23.23
CA THR A 130 -26.92 77.78 -22.99
C THR A 130 -26.05 78.80 -23.73
N LEU A 131 -24.72 78.70 -23.61
CA LEU A 131 -23.77 79.52 -24.35
C LEU A 131 -23.91 79.36 -25.88
N GLN A 132 -24.23 78.15 -26.38
CA GLN A 132 -24.51 77.94 -27.80
C GLN A 132 -25.78 78.66 -28.28
N ARG A 133 -26.85 78.70 -27.46
CA ARG A 133 -28.06 79.47 -27.79
C ARG A 133 -27.77 80.97 -27.80
N GLU A 134 -27.05 81.47 -26.80
CA GLU A 134 -26.64 82.88 -26.73
C GLU A 134 -25.74 83.27 -27.91
N SER A 135 -24.74 82.44 -28.25
CA SER A 135 -23.86 82.67 -29.40
C SER A 135 -24.64 82.80 -30.71
N ARG A 136 -25.63 81.92 -30.96
CA ARG A 136 -26.49 82.00 -32.16
C ARG A 136 -27.33 83.27 -32.16
N TYR A 137 -27.90 83.64 -31.01
CA TYR A 137 -28.67 84.87 -30.87
C TYR A 137 -27.83 86.13 -31.14
N GLN A 138 -26.59 86.19 -30.65
CA GLN A 138 -25.69 87.31 -30.95
C GLN A 138 -25.24 87.32 -32.42
N GLU A 139 -25.05 86.16 -33.05
CA GLU A 139 -24.74 86.05 -34.48
C GLU A 139 -25.90 86.54 -35.37
N GLU A 140 -27.15 86.18 -35.02
CA GLU A 140 -28.35 86.69 -35.69
C GLU A 140 -28.50 88.21 -35.51
N ARG A 141 -28.25 88.72 -34.29
CA ARG A 141 -28.26 90.16 -33.99
C ARG A 141 -27.18 90.93 -34.74
N ALA A 142 -25.97 90.37 -34.85
CA ALA A 142 -24.88 90.95 -35.66
C ALA A 142 -25.32 91.05 -37.13
N LYS A 143 -25.82 89.96 -37.71
CA LYS A 143 -26.36 89.94 -39.09
C LYS A 143 -27.53 90.91 -39.29
N GLU A 144 -28.33 91.20 -38.26
CA GLU A 144 -29.38 92.22 -38.34
C GLU A 144 -28.81 93.64 -38.34
N LEU A 145 -27.78 93.89 -37.53
CA LEU A 145 -27.06 95.16 -37.49
C LEU A 145 -26.29 95.42 -38.79
N ASP A 146 -25.60 94.43 -39.36
CA ASP A 146 -24.93 94.53 -40.65
C ASP A 146 -25.91 94.96 -41.75
N ARG A 147 -27.08 94.32 -41.82
CA ARG A 147 -28.16 94.71 -42.76
C ARG A 147 -28.72 96.10 -42.51
N LYS A 148 -28.66 96.62 -41.28
CA LYS A 148 -29.03 98.03 -40.97
C LYS A 148 -27.94 98.98 -41.45
N VAL A 149 -26.67 98.67 -41.20
CA VAL A 149 -25.52 99.45 -41.67
C VAL A 149 -25.52 99.56 -43.19
N SER A 150 -25.58 98.45 -43.92
CA SER A 150 -25.57 98.49 -45.40
C SER A 150 -26.77 99.22 -46.03
N ARG A 151 -27.91 99.30 -45.34
CA ARG A 151 -29.03 100.17 -45.77
C ARG A 151 -28.73 101.65 -45.54
N LEU A 152 -28.22 102.00 -44.35
CA LEU A 152 -27.83 103.38 -44.03
C LEU A 152 -26.70 103.89 -44.95
N GLU A 153 -25.74 103.04 -45.30
CA GLU A 153 -24.68 103.35 -46.28
C GLU A 153 -25.27 103.67 -47.66
N LEU A 154 -26.23 102.86 -48.13
CA LEU A 154 -26.93 103.08 -49.41
C LEU A 154 -27.79 104.37 -49.38
N GLU A 155 -28.50 104.62 -48.29
CA GLU A 155 -29.29 105.84 -48.08
C GLU A 155 -28.38 107.09 -48.06
N CYS A 156 -27.25 107.04 -47.37
CA CYS A 156 -26.26 108.12 -47.35
C CYS A 156 -25.68 108.41 -48.74
N HIS A 157 -25.35 107.36 -49.51
CA HIS A 157 -24.82 107.51 -50.86
C HIS A 157 -25.86 108.15 -51.82
N ASN A 158 -27.12 107.74 -51.72
CA ASN A 158 -28.21 108.32 -52.51
C ASN A 158 -28.46 109.80 -52.14
N GLU A 159 -28.40 110.15 -50.85
CA GLU A 159 -28.49 111.54 -50.38
C GLU A 159 -27.29 112.41 -50.85
N GLU A 160 -26.08 111.86 -50.87
CA GLU A 160 -24.91 112.55 -51.41
C GLU A 160 -25.05 112.80 -52.92
N GLN A 161 -25.53 111.81 -53.67
CA GLN A 161 -25.83 111.95 -55.10
C GLN A 161 -26.91 113.02 -55.37
N ASN A 162 -27.97 113.06 -54.56
CA ASN A 162 -29.02 114.09 -54.63
C ASN A 162 -28.46 115.50 -54.38
N LYS A 163 -27.62 115.67 -53.35
CA LYS A 163 -26.96 116.95 -53.04
C LYS A 163 -26.06 117.44 -54.17
N GLU A 164 -25.27 116.54 -54.76
CA GLU A 164 -24.38 116.89 -55.89
C GLU A 164 -25.18 117.26 -57.15
N CYS A 165 -26.33 116.63 -57.39
CA CYS A 165 -27.26 117.02 -58.45
C CYS A 165 -27.81 118.44 -58.23
N ALA A 166 -28.31 118.73 -57.03
CA ALA A 166 -28.82 120.06 -56.67
C ALA A 166 -27.74 121.17 -56.79
N ARG A 167 -26.50 120.87 -56.38
CA ARG A 167 -25.35 121.79 -56.49
C ARG A 167 -25.05 122.19 -57.93
N LYS A 168 -25.08 121.23 -58.86
CA LYS A 168 -24.89 121.49 -60.31
C LYS A 168 -25.96 122.42 -60.86
N THR A 169 -27.24 122.14 -60.55
CA THR A 169 -28.38 122.97 -60.96
C THR A 169 -28.25 124.42 -60.47
N MET A 170 -27.84 124.63 -59.22
CA MET A 170 -27.61 125.97 -58.67
C MET A 170 -26.46 126.70 -59.37
N HIS A 171 -25.35 126.01 -59.63
CA HIS A 171 -24.19 126.59 -60.33
C HIS A 171 -24.55 127.01 -61.77
N ASP A 172 -25.40 126.25 -62.45
CA ASP A 172 -25.90 126.58 -63.79
C ASP A 172 -26.89 127.74 -63.80
N PHE A 173 -27.54 128.04 -62.68
CA PHE A 173 -28.40 129.23 -62.51
C PHE A 173 -27.55 130.49 -62.29
N VAL A 174 -26.57 130.45 -61.38
CA VAL A 174 -25.65 131.57 -61.11
C VAL A 174 -24.89 131.98 -62.38
N ARG A 175 -24.44 131.02 -63.21
CA ARG A 175 -23.74 131.32 -64.47
C ARG A 175 -24.60 132.14 -65.46
N ARG A 176 -25.93 131.90 -65.48
CA ARG A 176 -26.86 132.64 -66.34
C ARG A 176 -27.11 134.06 -65.83
N LEU A 177 -27.22 134.24 -64.51
CA LEU A 177 -27.34 135.57 -63.90
C LEU A 177 -26.09 136.43 -64.18
N GLY A 178 -24.89 135.84 -64.09
CA GLY A 178 -23.63 136.53 -64.38
C GLY A 178 -23.56 137.11 -65.81
N SER A 179 -24.15 136.42 -66.80
CA SER A 179 -24.20 136.92 -68.18
C SER A 179 -25.17 138.10 -68.42
N THR A 180 -25.96 138.52 -67.43
CA THR A 180 -27.03 139.53 -67.60
C THR A 180 -26.67 140.93 -67.09
N LEU A 181 -25.63 141.09 -66.26
CA LEU A 181 -25.40 142.31 -65.45
C LEU A 181 -24.16 143.14 -65.86
N GLY A 182 -23.76 143.10 -67.13
CA GLY A 182 -22.55 143.79 -67.61
C GLY A 182 -22.60 145.32 -67.42
N SER A 183 -21.74 145.84 -66.53
CA SER A 183 -21.62 147.28 -66.27
C SER A 183 -20.24 147.61 -65.68
N ASP A 184 -19.50 148.48 -66.36
CA ASP A 184 -18.36 149.24 -65.83
C ASP A 184 -18.47 150.67 -66.36
N VAL A 185 -18.57 151.66 -65.47
CA VAL A 185 -18.50 153.10 -65.78
C VAL A 185 -17.95 153.85 -64.56
N PRO A 186 -16.93 154.71 -64.75
CA PRO A 186 -16.87 155.95 -63.97
C PRO A 186 -16.37 157.16 -64.80
N ASP A 187 -16.77 158.38 -64.41
CA ASP A 187 -15.86 159.31 -63.70
C ASP A 187 -16.60 160.52 -63.09
N ALA A 188 -15.92 161.30 -62.24
CA ALA A 188 -16.50 162.32 -61.36
C ALA A 188 -15.82 163.72 -61.47
N ALA A 189 -16.51 164.75 -60.96
CA ALA A 189 -15.92 166.06 -60.62
C ALA A 189 -16.72 166.67 -59.44
N ALA A 190 -16.18 166.74 -58.21
CA ALA A 190 -15.18 167.70 -57.73
C ALA A 190 -15.75 169.08 -57.34
N GLY A 191 -16.20 169.18 -56.07
CA GLY A 191 -16.65 170.40 -55.39
C GLY A 191 -17.09 170.11 -53.95
N GLU A 192 -17.67 168.93 -53.76
CA GLU A 192 -18.05 168.32 -52.49
C GLU A 192 -16.92 167.65 -51.64
N PRO A 193 -15.67 167.39 -52.12
CA PRO A 193 -14.80 166.37 -51.55
C PRO A 193 -14.19 166.72 -50.18
N LEU A 194 -14.35 167.94 -49.65
CA LEU A 194 -13.81 168.33 -48.34
C LEU A 194 -14.81 168.06 -47.20
N ILE A 195 -16.10 168.32 -47.45
CA ILE A 195 -17.19 167.87 -46.58
C ILE A 195 -17.32 166.35 -46.71
N MET A 196 -17.21 165.81 -47.93
CA MET A 196 -17.03 164.38 -48.18
C MET A 196 -15.89 163.85 -47.31
N LYS A 197 -14.65 164.38 -47.40
CA LYS A 197 -13.52 163.87 -46.62
C LYS A 197 -13.71 163.92 -45.10
N THR A 198 -14.49 164.85 -44.56
CA THR A 198 -14.83 164.89 -43.12
C THR A 198 -15.89 163.84 -42.79
N HIS A 199 -16.91 163.70 -43.63
CA HIS A 199 -17.90 162.63 -43.57
C HIS A 199 -17.26 161.25 -43.73
N ASP A 200 -16.33 161.07 -44.67
CA ASP A 200 -15.54 159.87 -44.94
C ASP A 200 -14.67 159.52 -43.72
N LEU A 201 -14.05 160.50 -43.06
CA LEU A 201 -13.30 160.27 -41.81
C LEU A 201 -14.22 159.89 -40.64
N MET A 202 -15.44 160.43 -40.56
CA MET A 202 -16.43 160.02 -39.56
C MET A 202 -17.00 158.63 -39.85
N GLN A 203 -17.27 158.33 -41.12
CA GLN A 203 -17.74 157.03 -41.61
C GLN A 203 -16.65 155.97 -41.43
N GLU A 204 -15.39 156.31 -41.70
CA GLU A 204 -14.22 155.47 -41.43
C GLU A 204 -14.01 155.26 -39.93
N ASN A 205 -14.17 156.29 -39.09
CA ASN A 205 -14.10 156.11 -37.63
C ASN A 205 -15.22 155.18 -37.13
N SER A 206 -16.43 155.33 -37.65
CA SER A 206 -17.56 154.43 -37.39
C SER A 206 -17.25 153.00 -37.85
N ARG A 207 -16.76 152.82 -39.08
CA ARG A 207 -16.34 151.54 -39.64
C ARG A 207 -15.23 150.87 -38.82
N LEU A 208 -14.25 151.64 -38.36
CA LEU A 208 -13.16 151.17 -37.50
C LEU A 208 -13.67 150.80 -36.10
N ARG A 209 -14.64 151.53 -35.53
CA ARG A 209 -15.31 151.14 -34.27
C ARG A 209 -16.06 149.82 -34.43
N THR A 210 -16.90 149.69 -35.45
CA THR A 210 -17.63 148.45 -35.76
C THR A 210 -16.66 147.27 -35.99
N LYS A 211 -15.56 147.51 -36.72
CA LYS A 211 -14.49 146.52 -36.91
C LYS A 211 -13.79 146.16 -35.59
N THR A 212 -13.60 147.12 -34.68
CA THR A 212 -12.98 146.89 -33.36
C THR A 212 -13.91 146.07 -32.46
N CYS A 213 -15.22 146.36 -32.44
CA CYS A 213 -16.21 145.54 -31.74
C CYS A 213 -16.23 144.11 -32.29
N ALA A 214 -16.35 143.93 -33.60
CA ALA A 214 -16.34 142.62 -34.24
C ALA A 214 -15.03 141.84 -33.99
N LEU A 215 -13.87 142.50 -33.98
CA LEU A 215 -12.60 141.86 -33.60
C LEU A 215 -12.55 141.47 -32.13
N THR A 216 -13.18 142.24 -31.23
CA THR A 216 -13.25 141.94 -29.79
C THR A 216 -14.20 140.75 -29.54
N GLU A 217 -15.35 140.72 -30.20
CA GLU A 217 -16.30 139.60 -30.17
C GLU A 217 -15.65 138.32 -30.71
N ASN A 218 -15.00 138.39 -31.88
CA ASN A 218 -14.26 137.26 -32.46
C ASN A 218 -13.13 136.77 -31.53
N LEU A 219 -12.36 137.68 -30.91
CA LEU A 219 -11.34 137.31 -29.93
C LEU A 219 -11.96 136.58 -28.74
N SER A 220 -13.09 137.07 -28.21
CA SER A 220 -13.79 136.40 -27.11
C SER A 220 -14.33 135.02 -27.48
N SER A 221 -14.80 134.82 -28.72
CA SER A 221 -15.20 133.49 -29.22
C SER A 221 -14.00 132.54 -29.28
N VAL A 222 -12.90 132.98 -29.89
CA VAL A 222 -11.66 132.21 -29.98
C VAL A 222 -11.08 131.86 -28.60
N GLU A 223 -11.18 132.76 -27.61
CA GLU A 223 -10.79 132.48 -26.23
C GLU A 223 -11.68 131.44 -25.54
N ILE A 224 -12.97 131.39 -25.85
CA ILE A 224 -13.91 130.38 -25.35
C ILE A 224 -13.63 129.03 -26.04
N GLU A 225 -13.45 129.03 -27.35
CA GLU A 225 -13.08 127.84 -28.14
C GLU A 225 -11.75 127.25 -27.67
N LEU A 226 -10.72 128.08 -27.44
CA LEU A 226 -9.43 127.64 -26.91
C LEU A 226 -9.55 127.03 -25.51
N ARG A 227 -10.41 127.57 -24.64
CA ARG A 227 -10.72 126.98 -23.33
C ARG A 227 -11.39 125.62 -23.48
N SER A 228 -12.43 125.51 -24.30
CA SER A 228 -13.11 124.25 -24.62
C SER A 228 -12.16 123.18 -25.18
N CYS A 229 -11.28 123.56 -26.11
CA CYS A 229 -10.25 122.68 -26.67
C CYS A 229 -9.24 122.19 -25.62
N ARG A 230 -8.87 123.02 -24.63
CA ARG A 230 -8.02 122.59 -23.51
C ARG A 230 -8.73 121.57 -22.62
N GLU A 231 -9.98 121.84 -22.23
CA GLU A 231 -10.77 120.89 -21.44
C GLU A 231 -11.00 119.55 -22.15
N LEU A 232 -11.18 119.57 -23.47
CA LEU A 232 -11.27 118.36 -24.31
C LEU A 232 -9.95 117.60 -24.34
N LEU A 233 -8.82 118.30 -24.44
CA LEU A 233 -7.49 117.69 -24.39
C LEU A 233 -7.19 117.07 -23.03
N ASP A 234 -7.49 117.77 -21.93
CA ASP A 234 -7.27 117.26 -20.57
C ASP A 234 -8.12 116.02 -20.29
N ARG A 235 -9.39 116.00 -20.76
CA ARG A 235 -10.24 114.81 -20.72
C ARG A 235 -9.64 113.65 -21.51
N ALA A 236 -9.23 113.88 -22.76
CA ALA A 236 -8.60 112.85 -23.60
C ALA A 236 -7.27 112.32 -23.01
N LEU A 237 -6.47 113.16 -22.34
CA LEU A 237 -5.27 112.74 -21.61
C LEU A 237 -5.63 111.85 -20.41
N SER A 238 -6.67 112.19 -19.64
CA SER A 238 -7.13 111.37 -18.52
C SER A 238 -7.69 110.00 -18.97
N GLU A 239 -8.40 109.95 -20.09
CA GLU A 239 -8.89 108.72 -20.71
C GLU A 239 -7.73 107.85 -21.22
N LYS A 240 -6.74 108.46 -21.89
CA LYS A 240 -5.50 107.78 -22.30
C LYS A 240 -4.79 107.13 -21.11
N GLU A 241 -4.62 107.85 -20.00
CA GLU A 241 -4.00 107.25 -18.81
C GLU A 241 -4.82 106.12 -18.20
N HIS A 242 -6.16 106.24 -18.19
CA HIS A 242 -7.03 105.18 -17.70
C HIS A 242 -6.90 103.91 -18.56
N LEU A 243 -6.96 104.05 -19.89
CA LEU A 243 -6.76 102.96 -20.84
C LEU A 243 -5.34 102.37 -20.73
N GLN A 244 -4.31 103.20 -20.55
CA GLN A 244 -2.94 102.72 -20.36
C GLN A 244 -2.81 101.85 -19.09
N ARG A 245 -3.46 102.22 -17.99
CA ARG A 245 -3.51 101.39 -16.76
C ARG A 245 -4.25 100.06 -17.03
N GLN A 246 -5.38 100.09 -17.72
CA GLN A 246 -6.11 98.86 -18.12
C GLN A 246 -5.27 97.94 -19.02
N CYS A 247 -4.55 98.49 -20.00
CA CYS A 247 -3.62 97.72 -20.82
C CYS A 247 -2.52 97.05 -19.99
N THR A 248 -1.97 97.74 -18.98
CA THR A 248 -0.97 97.12 -18.08
C THR A 248 -1.55 96.01 -17.21
N THR A 249 -2.79 96.15 -16.70
CA THR A 249 -3.42 95.07 -15.92
C THR A 249 -3.73 93.85 -16.79
N HIS A 250 -4.29 94.05 -17.98
CA HIS A 250 -4.56 92.94 -18.91
C HIS A 250 -3.28 92.25 -19.40
N GLN A 251 -2.18 92.99 -19.57
CA GLN A 251 -0.88 92.37 -19.89
C GLN A 251 -0.41 91.44 -18.75
N MET A 252 -0.54 91.86 -17.48
CA MET A 252 -0.20 91.01 -16.33
C MET A 252 -1.10 89.78 -16.22
N GLU A 253 -2.40 89.92 -16.51
CA GLU A 253 -3.35 88.79 -16.56
C GLU A 253 -2.98 87.78 -17.66
N ILE A 254 -2.64 88.27 -18.86
CA ILE A 254 -2.18 87.44 -19.98
C ILE A 254 -0.91 86.66 -19.61
N ASP A 255 0.06 87.30 -18.97
CA ASP A 255 1.32 86.64 -18.60
C ASP A 255 1.14 85.65 -17.44
N LYS A 256 0.22 85.90 -16.51
CA LYS A 256 -0.22 84.91 -15.50
C LYS A 256 -0.87 83.69 -16.16
N LEU A 257 -1.79 83.90 -17.10
CA LEU A 257 -2.48 82.81 -17.80
C LEU A 257 -1.52 81.96 -18.65
N LYS A 258 -0.45 82.56 -19.22
CA LYS A 258 0.62 81.79 -19.89
C LYS A 258 1.36 80.88 -18.91
N GLN A 259 1.74 81.38 -17.73
CA GLN A 259 2.42 80.58 -16.70
C GLN A 259 1.53 79.44 -16.19
N GLU A 260 0.25 79.71 -15.94
CA GLU A 260 -0.73 78.69 -15.54
C GLU A 260 -0.90 77.61 -16.63
N LYS A 261 -0.96 78.02 -17.90
CA LYS A 261 -0.99 77.09 -19.04
C LYS A 261 0.27 76.21 -19.09
N GLU A 262 1.46 76.78 -19.02
CA GLU A 262 2.73 76.03 -19.07
C GLU A 262 2.84 75.02 -17.91
N HIS A 263 2.38 75.41 -16.72
CA HIS A 263 2.31 74.52 -15.56
C HIS A 263 1.36 73.34 -15.79
N LEU A 264 0.15 73.60 -16.29
CA LEU A 264 -0.84 72.55 -16.62
C LEU A 264 -0.34 71.62 -17.74
N GLU A 265 0.32 72.15 -18.77
CA GLU A 265 0.94 71.34 -19.84
C GLU A 265 2.10 70.48 -19.32
N MET A 266 2.85 70.95 -18.31
CA MET A 266 3.87 70.13 -17.65
C MET A 266 3.22 69.01 -16.81
N GLN A 267 2.18 69.34 -16.03
CA GLN A 267 1.45 68.37 -15.22
C GLN A 267 0.78 67.28 -16.08
N ALA A 268 0.12 67.67 -17.18
CA ALA A 268 -0.48 66.74 -18.14
C ALA A 268 0.56 65.72 -18.64
N ARG A 269 1.73 66.20 -19.09
CA ARG A 269 2.83 65.33 -19.55
C ARG A 269 3.39 64.41 -18.47
N VAL A 270 3.31 64.76 -17.19
CA VAL A 270 3.64 63.81 -16.09
C VAL A 270 2.57 62.74 -15.99
N THR A 271 1.29 63.12 -15.89
CA THR A 271 0.18 62.17 -15.79
C THR A 271 0.06 61.22 -16.98
N GLU A 272 0.41 61.66 -18.20
CA GLU A 272 0.46 60.80 -19.39
C GLU A 272 1.53 59.71 -19.29
N ARG A 273 2.70 60.01 -18.70
CA ARG A 273 3.75 59.01 -18.44
C ARG A 273 3.30 58.03 -17.36
N ASP A 274 2.76 58.53 -16.25
CA ASP A 274 2.24 57.68 -15.16
C ASP A 274 1.14 56.72 -15.66
N LEU A 275 0.27 57.19 -16.56
CA LEU A 275 -0.74 56.36 -17.23
C LEU A 275 -0.12 55.33 -18.19
N GLY A 276 1.01 55.64 -18.83
CA GLY A 276 1.82 54.69 -19.59
C GLY A 276 2.34 53.56 -18.70
N ASP A 277 3.08 53.91 -17.66
CA ASP A 277 3.63 52.97 -16.66
C ASP A 277 2.56 52.06 -16.06
N LEU A 278 1.38 52.60 -15.73
CA LEU A 278 0.27 51.82 -15.18
C LEU A 278 -0.33 50.85 -16.21
N ARG A 279 -0.40 51.21 -17.50
CA ARG A 279 -0.83 50.31 -18.58
C ARG A 279 0.19 49.18 -18.80
N GLU A 280 1.48 49.48 -18.75
CA GLU A 280 2.53 48.45 -18.87
C GLU A 280 2.51 47.47 -17.69
N LYS A 281 2.38 47.98 -16.46
CA LYS A 281 2.20 47.16 -15.24
C LYS A 281 0.97 46.28 -15.33
N LEU A 282 -0.18 46.83 -15.78
CA LEU A 282 -1.40 46.05 -16.00
C LEU A 282 -1.19 44.95 -17.06
N ALA A 283 -0.54 45.26 -18.18
CA ALA A 283 -0.23 44.29 -19.22
C ALA A 283 0.72 43.17 -18.73
N PHE A 284 1.69 43.51 -17.87
CA PHE A 284 2.55 42.53 -17.20
C PHE A 284 1.76 41.63 -16.24
N CYS A 285 0.93 42.21 -15.37
CA CYS A 285 0.07 41.46 -14.45
C CYS A 285 -0.87 40.51 -15.20
N ASN A 286 -1.48 40.95 -16.31
CA ASN A 286 -2.34 40.10 -17.13
C ASN A 286 -1.58 38.91 -17.76
N ARG A 287 -0.33 39.10 -18.22
CA ARG A 287 0.50 37.98 -18.70
C ARG A 287 0.86 37.01 -17.57
N SER A 288 1.24 37.52 -16.40
CA SER A 288 1.56 36.70 -15.22
C SER A 288 0.35 35.91 -14.73
N LEU A 289 -0.85 36.52 -14.73
CA LEU A 289 -2.11 35.87 -14.37
C LEU A 289 -2.51 34.79 -15.39
N GLY A 290 -2.27 35.05 -16.68
CA GLY A 290 -2.46 34.06 -17.74
C GLY A 290 -1.59 32.83 -17.56
N SER A 291 -0.30 33.01 -17.21
CA SER A 291 0.60 31.90 -16.87
C SER A 291 0.07 31.11 -15.67
N ALA A 292 -0.20 31.80 -14.55
CA ALA A 292 -0.67 31.15 -13.33
C ALA A 292 -2.00 30.40 -13.52
N THR A 293 -2.91 30.93 -14.34
CA THR A 293 -4.15 30.23 -14.72
C THR A 293 -3.87 28.96 -15.54
N GLY A 294 -2.89 29.00 -16.44
CA GLY A 294 -2.42 27.83 -17.19
C GLY A 294 -1.79 26.77 -16.29
N ASP A 295 -0.95 27.19 -15.34
CA ASP A 295 -0.31 26.30 -14.36
C ASP A 295 -1.35 25.63 -13.45
N ILE A 296 -2.37 26.37 -12.99
CA ILE A 296 -3.52 25.84 -12.24
C ILE A 296 -4.26 24.77 -13.06
N ALA A 297 -4.59 25.04 -14.32
CA ALA A 297 -5.28 24.07 -15.18
C ALA A 297 -4.44 22.79 -15.41
N ALA A 298 -3.12 22.91 -15.53
CA ALA A 298 -2.21 21.76 -15.63
C ALA A 298 -2.16 20.94 -14.33
N HIS A 299 -2.15 21.61 -13.17
CA HIS A 299 -2.25 20.95 -11.87
C HIS A 299 -3.60 20.27 -11.64
N GLU A 300 -4.72 20.90 -12.03
CA GLU A 300 -6.06 20.29 -11.97
C GLU A 300 -6.15 19.01 -12.82
N ALA A 301 -5.62 19.04 -14.04
CA ALA A 301 -5.54 17.86 -14.90
C ALA A 301 -4.71 16.73 -14.24
N THR A 302 -3.56 17.07 -13.65
CA THR A 302 -2.70 16.12 -12.93
C THR A 302 -3.38 15.53 -11.69
N ILE A 303 -4.17 16.33 -10.96
CA ILE A 303 -4.95 15.88 -9.80
C ILE A 303 -6.06 14.90 -10.25
N CYS A 304 -6.70 15.14 -11.40
CA CYS A 304 -7.69 14.23 -11.95
C CYS A 304 -7.07 12.87 -12.33
N THR A 305 -5.94 12.86 -13.04
CA THR A 305 -5.26 11.60 -13.39
C THR A 305 -4.80 10.82 -12.14
N LEU A 306 -4.26 11.51 -11.13
CA LEU A 306 -3.84 10.85 -9.88
C LEU A 306 -5.02 10.28 -9.07
N LYS A 307 -6.22 10.89 -9.15
CA LYS A 307 -7.44 10.34 -8.54
C LYS A 307 -7.91 9.07 -9.24
N ASP A 308 -7.86 9.03 -10.57
CA ASP A 308 -8.22 7.84 -11.34
C ASP A 308 -7.22 6.70 -11.13
N ASP A 309 -5.91 7.00 -11.08
CA ASP A 309 -4.87 6.04 -10.72
C ASP A 309 -5.07 5.48 -9.31
N LEU A 310 -5.34 6.33 -8.31
CA LEU A 310 -5.62 5.90 -6.94
C LEU A 310 -6.83 4.96 -6.89
N LYS A 311 -7.94 5.34 -7.53
CA LYS A 311 -9.14 4.50 -7.63
C LYS A 311 -8.84 3.14 -8.28
N GLN A 312 -8.05 3.11 -9.35
CA GLN A 312 -7.66 1.86 -10.00
C GLN A 312 -6.79 0.98 -9.08
N LYS A 313 -5.92 1.58 -8.24
CA LYS A 313 -5.12 0.88 -7.24
C LYS A 313 -5.98 0.30 -6.12
N ASP A 314 -6.96 1.05 -5.63
CA ASP A 314 -7.92 0.59 -4.61
C ASP A 314 -8.76 -0.58 -5.15
N GLU A 315 -9.32 -0.47 -6.36
CA GLU A 315 -10.05 -1.56 -7.02
C GLU A 315 -9.18 -2.81 -7.24
N ARG A 316 -7.87 -2.65 -7.46
CA ARG A 316 -6.93 -3.78 -7.57
C ARG A 316 -6.60 -4.38 -6.21
N SER A 317 -6.43 -3.55 -5.18
CA SER A 317 -6.19 -3.98 -3.79
C SER A 317 -7.38 -4.79 -3.27
N GLN A 318 -8.61 -4.31 -3.48
CA GLN A 318 -9.84 -4.99 -3.06
C GLN A 318 -10.01 -6.35 -3.74
N ARG A 319 -9.64 -6.47 -5.03
CA ARG A 319 -9.62 -7.75 -5.76
C ARG A 319 -8.63 -8.74 -5.15
N LEU A 320 -7.37 -8.32 -4.95
CA LEU A 320 -6.34 -9.16 -4.32
C LEU A 320 -6.72 -9.57 -2.89
N GLN A 321 -7.35 -8.70 -2.11
CA GLN A 321 -7.83 -9.01 -0.76
C GLN A 321 -8.97 -10.04 -0.76
N ASN A 322 -9.86 -10.00 -1.76
CA ASN A 322 -10.91 -10.99 -1.94
C ASN A 322 -10.31 -12.35 -2.39
N GLU A 323 -9.39 -12.34 -3.36
CA GLU A 323 -8.67 -13.55 -3.82
C GLU A 323 -7.90 -14.22 -2.67
N HIS A 324 -7.20 -13.43 -1.84
CA HIS A 324 -6.50 -13.92 -0.66
C HIS A 324 -7.46 -14.55 0.37
N ARG A 325 -8.63 -13.94 0.61
CA ARG A 325 -9.66 -14.49 1.51
C ARG A 325 -10.18 -15.84 0.99
N HIS A 326 -10.51 -15.92 -0.30
CA HIS A 326 -10.96 -17.16 -0.92
C HIS A 326 -9.89 -18.26 -0.93
N LEU A 327 -8.60 -17.90 -1.05
CA LEU A 327 -7.50 -18.85 -0.90
C LEU A 327 -7.44 -19.42 0.53
N LEU A 328 -7.53 -18.58 1.56
CA LEU A 328 -7.56 -19.03 2.96
C LEU A 328 -8.81 -19.87 3.25
N GLU A 329 -9.98 -19.49 2.75
CA GLU A 329 -11.21 -20.29 2.83
C GLU A 329 -11.03 -21.67 2.19
N SER A 330 -10.48 -21.75 0.97
CA SER A 330 -10.22 -23.01 0.26
C SER A 330 -9.21 -23.90 0.99
N LEU A 331 -8.16 -23.33 1.58
CA LEU A 331 -7.17 -24.06 2.37
C LEU A 331 -7.77 -24.59 3.68
N ALA A 332 -8.53 -23.77 4.39
CA ALA A 332 -9.20 -24.17 5.63
C ALA A 332 -10.23 -25.30 5.43
N ILE A 333 -11.02 -25.24 4.35
CA ILE A 333 -11.93 -26.32 3.96
C ILE A 333 -11.14 -27.62 3.67
N SER A 334 -10.02 -27.52 2.96
CA SER A 334 -9.20 -28.70 2.58
C SER A 334 -8.47 -29.35 3.77
N LEU A 335 -8.14 -28.58 4.81
CA LEU A 335 -7.47 -29.05 6.03
C LEU A 335 -8.45 -29.48 7.14
N SER A 336 -9.72 -29.10 7.01
CA SER A 336 -10.79 -29.52 7.91
C SER A 336 -11.17 -30.98 7.65
N THR A 337 -11.51 -31.69 8.72
CA THR A 337 -12.05 -33.06 8.67
C THR A 337 -13.33 -33.12 9.50
N PRO A 338 -14.16 -34.18 9.38
CA PRO A 338 -15.37 -34.31 10.19
C PRO A 338 -15.15 -34.30 11.71
N ALA A 339 -13.90 -34.51 12.17
CA ALA A 339 -13.52 -34.47 13.58
C ALA A 339 -12.78 -33.18 14.00
N HIS A 340 -12.35 -32.34 13.06
CA HIS A 340 -11.57 -31.14 13.37
C HIS A 340 -11.79 -30.04 12.32
N PHE A 341 -12.38 -28.92 12.75
CA PHE A 341 -12.64 -27.75 11.92
C PHE A 341 -11.47 -26.76 11.99
N VAL A 342 -11.10 -26.18 10.85
CA VAL A 342 -10.04 -25.18 10.71
C VAL A 342 -10.67 -23.86 10.26
N GLU A 343 -10.39 -22.76 10.95
CA GLU A 343 -10.82 -21.44 10.50
C GLU A 343 -10.00 -20.95 9.29
N SER A 344 -10.62 -20.10 8.46
CA SER A 344 -10.00 -19.43 7.30
C SER A 344 -9.04 -18.29 7.68
N GLN A 345 -8.29 -18.49 8.77
CA GLN A 345 -7.21 -17.61 9.22
C GLN A 345 -5.84 -18.29 8.96
N GLU A 346 -4.86 -17.50 8.52
CA GLU A 346 -3.51 -17.99 8.19
C GLU A 346 -2.82 -18.68 9.38
N SER A 347 -3.05 -18.18 10.60
CA SER A 347 -2.57 -18.78 11.87
C SER A 347 -3.11 -20.19 12.08
N CYS A 348 -4.43 -20.37 12.01
CA CYS A 348 -5.11 -21.66 12.20
C CYS A 348 -4.72 -22.69 11.13
N ILE A 349 -4.60 -22.25 9.88
CA ILE A 349 -4.10 -23.07 8.76
C ILE A 349 -2.67 -23.55 9.02
N LYS A 350 -1.76 -22.66 9.45
CA LYS A 350 -0.37 -23.00 9.78
C LYS A 350 -0.25 -23.89 11.02
N GLU A 351 -1.14 -23.73 12.00
CA GLU A 351 -1.23 -24.59 13.18
C GLU A 351 -1.65 -26.01 12.77
N ARG A 352 -2.76 -26.15 12.04
CA ARG A 352 -3.22 -27.47 11.57
C ARG A 352 -2.18 -28.21 10.71
N ILE A 353 -1.46 -27.49 9.85
CA ILE A 353 -0.36 -28.09 9.06
C ILE A 353 0.77 -28.61 9.97
N ARG A 354 1.11 -27.90 11.05
CA ARG A 354 2.11 -28.36 12.03
C ARG A 354 1.65 -29.60 12.79
N ASP A 355 0.37 -29.66 13.18
CA ASP A 355 -0.21 -30.83 13.83
C ASP A 355 -0.18 -32.05 12.91
N LEU A 356 -0.64 -31.91 11.65
CA LEU A 356 -0.61 -33.00 10.67
C LEU A 356 0.81 -33.50 10.40
N LEU A 357 1.82 -32.62 10.38
CA LEU A 357 3.23 -33.01 10.27
C LEU A 357 3.73 -33.75 11.52
N HIS A 358 3.22 -33.41 12.71
CA HIS A 358 3.51 -34.12 13.95
C HIS A 358 2.87 -35.52 13.94
N ASP A 359 1.58 -35.62 13.62
CA ASP A 359 0.84 -36.87 13.48
C ASP A 359 1.55 -37.83 12.51
N VAL A 360 1.94 -37.35 11.33
CA VAL A 360 2.68 -38.15 10.32
C VAL A 360 4.00 -38.64 10.90
N LYS A 361 4.76 -37.79 11.61
CA LYS A 361 6.02 -38.19 12.24
C LYS A 361 5.81 -39.26 13.32
N GLU A 362 4.79 -39.12 14.17
CA GLU A 362 4.44 -40.13 15.17
C GLU A 362 4.06 -41.47 14.50
N LYS A 363 3.23 -41.44 13.45
CA LYS A 363 2.87 -42.66 12.71
C LYS A 363 4.04 -43.30 11.99
N CYS A 364 5.01 -42.53 11.49
CA CYS A 364 6.27 -43.09 10.97
C CYS A 364 7.05 -43.86 12.05
N MET A 365 7.27 -43.27 13.23
CA MET A 365 7.94 -43.95 14.35
C MET A 365 7.16 -45.19 14.82
N GLN A 366 5.82 -45.13 14.80
CA GLN A 366 4.96 -46.25 15.15
C GLN A 366 5.08 -47.40 14.12
N VAL A 367 5.17 -47.08 12.82
CA VAL A 367 5.42 -48.07 11.75
C VAL A 367 6.82 -48.69 11.88
N GLU A 368 7.85 -47.92 12.22
CA GLU A 368 9.20 -48.44 12.49
C GLU A 368 9.19 -49.42 13.67
N THR A 369 8.53 -49.05 14.78
CA THR A 369 8.34 -49.92 15.95
C THR A 369 7.63 -51.23 15.58
N TYR A 370 6.62 -51.19 14.70
CA TYR A 370 5.96 -52.42 14.23
C TYR A 370 6.83 -53.26 13.30
N ARG A 371 7.66 -52.64 12.44
CA ARG A 371 8.65 -53.37 11.61
C ARG A 371 9.68 -54.10 12.47
N GLU A 372 10.18 -53.47 13.53
CA GLU A 372 11.08 -54.09 14.50
C GLU A 372 10.43 -55.29 15.21
N LYS A 373 9.17 -55.14 15.67
CA LYS A 373 8.41 -56.25 16.27
C LYS A 373 8.22 -57.41 15.31
N ILE A 374 7.89 -57.15 14.04
CA ILE A 374 7.76 -58.17 13.00
C ILE A 374 9.12 -58.87 12.77
N ALA A 375 10.23 -58.12 12.71
CA ALA A 375 11.56 -58.70 12.57
C ALA A 375 11.93 -59.60 13.76
N CYS A 376 11.61 -59.19 14.98
CA CYS A 376 11.83 -60.00 16.19
C CYS A 376 10.99 -61.28 16.19
N LEU A 377 9.69 -61.19 15.85
CA LEU A 377 8.80 -62.36 15.75
C LEU A 377 9.25 -63.33 14.66
N ASN A 378 9.68 -62.83 13.49
CA ASN A 378 10.27 -63.67 12.43
C ASN A 378 11.55 -64.37 12.91
N GLN A 379 12.40 -63.69 13.69
CA GLN A 379 13.58 -64.32 14.27
C GLN A 379 13.22 -65.42 15.29
N GLN A 380 12.18 -65.21 16.10
CA GLN A 380 11.67 -66.22 17.04
C GLN A 380 11.08 -67.43 16.29
N LEU A 381 10.28 -67.19 15.25
CA LEU A 381 9.70 -68.24 14.40
C LEU A 381 10.78 -69.05 13.69
N ASN A 382 11.83 -68.41 13.17
CA ASN A 382 12.96 -69.12 12.55
C ASN A 382 13.67 -70.04 13.56
N ARG A 383 13.97 -69.55 14.78
CA ARG A 383 14.54 -70.39 15.85
C ARG A 383 13.60 -71.55 16.22
N GLN A 384 12.29 -71.32 16.24
CA GLN A 384 11.32 -72.38 16.50
C GLN A 384 11.34 -73.44 15.38
N ASN A 385 11.40 -73.02 14.11
CA ASN A 385 11.54 -73.93 12.97
C ASN A 385 12.85 -74.73 13.04
N GLU A 386 13.98 -74.09 13.34
CA GLU A 386 15.27 -74.77 13.56
C GLU A 386 15.17 -75.84 14.67
N THR A 387 14.50 -75.54 15.79
CA THR A 387 14.27 -76.54 16.85
C THR A 387 13.30 -77.65 16.44
N GLN A 388 12.30 -77.35 15.61
CA GLN A 388 11.36 -78.35 15.10
C GLN A 388 12.03 -79.28 14.09
N GLU A 389 12.92 -78.77 13.23
CA GLU A 389 13.76 -79.58 12.33
C GLU A 389 14.66 -80.52 13.13
N GLN A 390 15.33 -80.03 14.19
CA GLN A 390 16.13 -80.88 15.10
C GLN A 390 15.31 -81.97 15.79
N ILE A 391 14.07 -81.67 16.19
CA ILE A 391 13.14 -82.67 16.75
C ILE A 391 12.73 -83.69 15.68
N ASN A 392 12.42 -83.25 14.47
CA ASN A 392 12.03 -84.13 13.35
C ASN A 392 13.19 -85.05 12.92
N ASP A 393 14.43 -84.57 12.89
CA ASP A 393 15.62 -85.39 12.66
C ASP A 393 15.80 -86.43 13.76
N ARG A 394 15.59 -86.05 15.02
CA ARG A 394 15.65 -86.98 16.14
C ARG A 394 14.53 -88.04 16.08
N ILE A 395 13.33 -87.68 15.64
CA ILE A 395 12.23 -88.62 15.41
C ILE A 395 12.61 -89.59 14.29
N ARG A 396 13.09 -89.11 13.14
CA ARG A 396 13.55 -89.96 12.02
C ARG A 396 14.61 -90.97 12.47
N ASN A 397 15.63 -90.53 13.20
CA ASN A 397 16.67 -91.42 13.71
C ASN A 397 16.09 -92.49 14.65
N LEU A 398 15.13 -92.15 15.52
CA LEU A 398 14.45 -93.11 16.39
C LEU A 398 13.53 -94.07 15.62
N GLU A 399 12.90 -93.63 14.52
CA GLU A 399 12.13 -94.47 13.62
C GLU A 399 13.01 -95.46 12.84
N GLU A 400 14.19 -95.02 12.39
CA GLU A 400 15.21 -95.88 11.77
C GLU A 400 15.77 -96.91 12.76
N GLU A 401 16.13 -96.49 13.98
CA GLU A 401 16.55 -97.38 15.07
C GLU A 401 15.46 -98.41 15.39
N LYS A 402 14.20 -97.97 15.50
CA LYS A 402 13.04 -98.84 15.71
C LYS A 402 12.91 -99.86 14.58
N CYS A 403 12.92 -99.43 13.32
CA CYS A 403 12.79 -100.31 12.16
C CYS A 403 13.94 -101.33 12.10
N HIS A 404 15.16 -100.92 12.46
CA HIS A 404 16.32 -101.81 12.59
C HIS A 404 16.12 -102.86 13.70
N ILE A 405 15.59 -102.46 14.86
CA ILE A 405 15.27 -103.38 15.97
C ILE A 405 14.14 -104.34 15.58
N GLU A 406 13.06 -103.85 14.96
CA GLU A 406 11.95 -104.69 14.45
C GLU A 406 12.43 -105.70 13.41
N SER A 407 13.31 -105.29 12.49
CA SER A 407 13.91 -106.18 11.49
C SER A 407 14.80 -107.26 12.13
N ARG A 408 15.58 -106.89 13.17
CA ARG A 408 16.38 -107.86 13.95
C ARG A 408 15.50 -108.82 14.73
N LEU A 409 14.44 -108.32 15.37
CA LEU A 409 13.46 -109.12 16.10
C LEU A 409 12.83 -110.16 15.17
N HIS A 410 12.28 -109.71 14.03
CA HIS A 410 11.65 -110.59 13.06
C HIS A 410 12.61 -111.65 12.50
N LYS A 411 13.88 -111.28 12.25
CA LYS A 411 14.91 -112.25 11.90
C LYS A 411 15.08 -113.31 12.99
N THR A 412 15.25 -112.91 14.25
CA THR A 412 15.39 -113.86 15.37
C THR A 412 14.14 -114.70 15.62
N GLU A 413 12.94 -114.17 15.38
CA GLU A 413 11.68 -114.93 15.41
C GLU A 413 11.65 -116.00 14.30
N SER A 414 12.10 -115.67 13.08
CA SER A 414 12.20 -116.62 11.98
C SER A 414 13.26 -117.71 12.22
N GLU A 415 14.40 -117.36 12.79
CA GLU A 415 15.46 -118.30 13.19
C GLU A 415 14.98 -119.24 14.31
N LEU A 416 14.24 -118.71 15.29
CA LEU A 416 13.61 -119.48 16.35
C LEU A 416 12.58 -120.46 15.79
N SER A 417 11.65 -119.99 14.95
CA SER A 417 10.62 -120.83 14.34
C SER A 417 11.23 -121.92 13.43
N ALA A 418 12.30 -121.62 12.70
CA ALA A 418 13.05 -122.61 11.94
C ALA A 418 13.71 -123.66 12.86
N CYS A 419 14.26 -123.23 14.01
CA CYS A 419 14.83 -124.13 15.01
C CYS A 419 13.77 -125.02 15.68
N GLU A 420 12.58 -124.48 15.98
CA GLU A 420 11.43 -125.23 16.50
C GLU A 420 10.97 -126.29 15.48
N LEU A 421 10.83 -125.92 14.21
CA LEU A 421 10.45 -126.83 13.13
C LEU A 421 11.50 -127.92 12.89
N ALA A 422 12.80 -127.58 12.95
CA ALA A 422 13.89 -128.55 12.88
C ALA A 422 13.87 -129.53 14.08
N ASN A 423 13.58 -129.02 15.29
CA ASN A 423 13.44 -129.83 16.50
C ASN A 423 12.21 -130.75 16.41
N GLU A 424 11.09 -130.30 15.85
CA GLU A 424 9.96 -131.19 15.53
C GLU A 424 10.29 -132.25 14.49
N ASN A 425 11.00 -131.88 13.40
CA ASN A 425 11.45 -132.84 12.39
C ASN A 425 12.32 -133.93 13.05
N LEU A 426 13.32 -133.54 13.85
CA LEU A 426 14.16 -134.47 14.61
C LEU A 426 13.38 -135.34 15.60
N LYS A 427 12.33 -134.81 16.25
CA LYS A 427 11.43 -135.61 17.10
C LYS A 427 10.63 -136.63 16.27
N ARG A 428 10.14 -136.26 15.09
CA ARG A 428 9.43 -137.17 14.18
C ARG A 428 10.37 -138.23 13.62
N ASP A 429 11.56 -137.86 13.16
CA ASP A 429 12.60 -138.78 12.68
C ASP A 429 13.06 -139.75 13.78
N LYS A 430 13.28 -139.25 15.01
CA LYS A 430 13.54 -140.10 16.18
C LYS A 430 12.40 -141.10 16.39
N THR A 431 11.15 -140.68 16.29
CA THR A 431 9.98 -141.56 16.47
C THR A 431 9.92 -142.64 15.37
N ILE A 432 10.19 -142.26 14.11
CA ILE A 432 10.24 -143.19 12.96
C ILE A 432 11.40 -144.19 13.11
N PHE A 433 12.59 -143.73 13.51
CA PHE A 433 13.76 -144.56 13.71
C PHE A 433 13.57 -145.55 14.86
N VAL A 434 13.00 -145.12 15.99
CA VAL A 434 12.62 -145.99 17.11
C VAL A 434 11.60 -147.04 16.66
N ALA A 435 10.59 -146.66 15.87
CA ALA A 435 9.61 -147.60 15.32
C ALA A 435 10.24 -148.60 14.32
N PHE A 436 11.25 -148.17 13.55
CA PHE A 436 12.03 -149.07 12.67
C PHE A 436 12.87 -150.06 13.49
N LEU A 437 13.59 -149.61 14.52
CA LEU A 437 14.38 -150.49 15.39
C LEU A 437 13.49 -151.52 16.11
N ASP A 438 12.34 -151.09 16.64
CA ASP A 438 11.37 -152.00 17.26
C ASP A 438 10.85 -153.04 16.24
N ARG A 439 10.58 -152.64 14.99
CA ARG A 439 10.16 -153.55 13.91
C ARG A 439 11.26 -154.52 13.48
N LEU A 440 12.52 -154.06 13.45
CA LEU A 440 13.69 -154.89 13.16
C LEU A 440 13.94 -155.92 14.28
N ALA A 441 13.71 -155.54 15.54
CA ALA A 441 13.74 -156.45 16.69
C ALA A 441 12.70 -157.58 16.58
N LYS A 442 11.50 -157.28 16.07
CA LYS A 442 10.48 -158.30 15.75
C LYS A 442 10.99 -159.28 14.70
N SER A 443 11.49 -158.79 13.56
CA SER A 443 11.98 -159.65 12.47
C SER A 443 13.19 -160.53 12.84
N LEU A 444 14.01 -160.14 13.83
CA LEU A 444 15.16 -160.92 14.30
C LEU A 444 14.86 -161.85 15.51
N ASN A 445 13.58 -161.96 15.92
CA ASN A 445 13.14 -162.63 17.15
C ASN A 445 13.93 -162.17 18.40
N MET A 446 14.11 -160.85 18.54
CA MET A 446 14.80 -160.20 19.66
C MET A 446 13.86 -159.31 20.50
N GLU A 447 12.54 -159.50 20.40
CA GLU A 447 11.53 -158.59 20.97
C GLU A 447 11.61 -158.40 22.49
N GLU A 448 12.02 -159.41 23.24
CA GLU A 448 12.14 -159.37 24.70
C GLU A 448 13.45 -158.68 25.10
N ILE A 449 14.58 -159.16 24.59
CA ILE A 449 15.91 -158.59 24.86
C ILE A 449 15.98 -157.11 24.42
N SER A 450 15.42 -156.78 23.25
CA SER A 450 15.42 -155.42 22.69
C SER A 450 14.68 -154.38 23.55
N LYS A 451 13.85 -154.80 24.52
CA LYS A 451 13.13 -153.88 25.42
C LYS A 451 13.91 -153.59 26.71
N GLU A 452 14.87 -154.45 27.09
CA GLU A 452 15.63 -154.29 28.34
C GLU A 452 16.92 -153.47 28.16
N VAL A 453 17.51 -153.40 26.95
CA VAL A 453 18.82 -152.71 26.74
C VAL A 453 18.71 -151.18 26.56
N GLY A 454 17.51 -150.65 26.30
CA GLY A 454 17.29 -149.23 26.01
C GLY A 454 17.69 -148.81 24.57
N LEU A 455 17.15 -147.68 24.10
CA LEU A 455 17.24 -147.26 22.69
C LEU A 455 18.68 -147.11 22.17
N ASP A 456 19.58 -146.59 23.00
CA ASP A 456 20.97 -146.30 22.58
C ASP A 456 21.77 -147.59 22.29
N LEU A 457 21.48 -148.67 23.02
CA LEU A 457 22.11 -150.00 22.83
C LEU A 457 21.26 -150.95 21.97
N GLN A 458 20.02 -150.57 21.63
CA GLN A 458 19.11 -151.38 20.82
C GLN A 458 19.68 -151.65 19.43
N SER A 459 20.29 -150.64 18.80
CA SER A 459 20.87 -150.75 17.46
C SER A 459 22.05 -151.75 17.41
N GLU A 460 23.00 -151.65 18.35
CA GLU A 460 24.14 -152.57 18.47
C GLU A 460 23.68 -154.00 18.80
N SER A 461 22.69 -154.14 19.68
CA SER A 461 22.12 -155.45 20.06
C SER A 461 21.50 -156.18 18.86
N LEU A 462 20.81 -155.45 17.98
CA LEU A 462 20.21 -155.99 16.77
C LEU A 462 21.25 -156.31 15.69
N LEU A 463 22.29 -155.49 15.56
CA LEU A 463 23.41 -155.73 14.66
C LEU A 463 24.14 -157.04 15.03
N CYS A 464 24.47 -157.21 16.31
CA CYS A 464 25.15 -158.41 16.80
C CYS A 464 24.31 -159.69 16.59
N ARG A 465 22.97 -159.58 16.69
CA ARG A 465 22.06 -160.69 16.34
C ARG A 465 22.06 -161.03 14.85
N ALA A 466 22.03 -160.03 13.97
CA ALA A 466 22.08 -160.23 12.53
C ALA A 466 23.39 -160.94 12.11
N GLU A 467 24.52 -160.56 12.72
CA GLU A 467 25.80 -161.24 12.52
C GLU A 467 25.79 -162.71 12.99
N GLN A 468 25.17 -163.02 14.14
CA GLN A 468 25.04 -164.40 14.60
C GLN A 468 24.23 -165.28 13.63
N LEU A 469 23.12 -164.76 13.11
CA LEU A 469 22.27 -165.48 12.16
C LEU A 469 22.98 -165.70 10.81
N SER A 470 23.72 -164.70 10.33
CA SER A 470 24.57 -164.82 9.12
C SER A 470 25.62 -165.94 9.24
N ARG A 471 26.25 -166.10 10.41
CA ARG A 471 27.21 -167.20 10.66
C ARG A 471 26.52 -168.57 10.67
N LEU A 472 25.32 -168.68 11.23
CA LEU A 472 24.55 -169.93 11.29
C LEU A 472 24.06 -170.44 9.92
N GLU A 473 23.85 -169.55 8.94
CA GLU A 473 23.59 -169.96 7.55
C GLU A 473 24.87 -170.37 6.81
N SER A 474 26.01 -169.78 7.17
CA SER A 474 27.31 -170.08 6.56
C SER A 474 27.79 -171.52 6.84
N ASP A 475 27.60 -172.03 8.06
CA ASP A 475 28.06 -173.38 8.46
C ASP A 475 27.22 -174.52 7.86
N LYS A 476 25.98 -174.26 7.41
CA LYS A 476 25.09 -175.31 6.85
C LYS A 476 25.32 -175.64 5.38
N LEU A 477 26.18 -174.91 4.68
CA LEU A 477 26.33 -174.97 3.22
C LEU A 477 27.63 -175.64 2.74
N ILE A 478 28.44 -176.22 3.63
CA ILE A 478 29.77 -176.75 3.28
C ILE A 478 29.77 -178.18 2.72
N ASP A 479 28.73 -178.99 2.95
CA ASP A 479 28.79 -180.45 2.69
C ASP A 479 28.20 -180.92 1.34
N LYS A 480 27.92 -180.01 0.38
CA LYS A 480 27.61 -180.36 -1.02
C LYS A 480 28.21 -179.38 -2.04
N LEU A 481 29.14 -179.89 -2.85
CA LEU A 481 29.75 -179.29 -4.06
C LEU A 481 28.68 -178.79 -5.09
N PRO A 482 29.03 -177.94 -6.09
CA PRO A 482 30.21 -177.05 -6.23
C PRO A 482 29.91 -175.60 -6.73
N ILE A 483 30.87 -174.67 -6.51
CA ILE A 483 31.49 -173.69 -7.46
C ILE A 483 30.60 -173.20 -8.65
N VAL A 484 30.25 -171.91 -8.85
CA VAL A 484 31.00 -170.72 -9.39
C VAL A 484 30.05 -169.50 -9.22
N ILE A 485 30.33 -168.37 -8.55
CA ILE A 485 31.35 -167.30 -8.70
C ILE A 485 31.03 -166.18 -9.74
N LEU A 486 30.60 -165.02 -9.18
CA LEU A 486 30.84 -163.60 -9.53
C LEU A 486 30.66 -163.00 -10.95
N THR A 487 29.92 -161.88 -10.99
CA THR A 487 30.34 -160.52 -11.45
C THR A 487 29.25 -159.52 -10.99
N VAL A 488 29.44 -158.41 -10.24
CA VAL A 488 30.42 -157.29 -10.17
C VAL A 488 30.32 -156.29 -11.34
N ILE A 489 30.03 -155.01 -11.02
CA ILE A 489 30.37 -153.70 -11.68
C ILE A 489 29.53 -152.58 -10.98
N ILE A 490 30.05 -151.54 -10.29
CA ILE A 490 30.90 -150.36 -10.66
C ILE A 490 30.05 -149.22 -11.30
N ILE A 491 29.70 -148.11 -10.60
CA ILE A 491 30.30 -146.71 -10.59
C ILE A 491 30.07 -145.93 -11.94
N PRO A 492 30.10 -144.56 -12.13
CA PRO A 492 30.14 -143.31 -11.29
C PRO A 492 28.88 -142.36 -11.48
N VAL A 493 28.61 -141.21 -10.83
CA VAL A 493 29.27 -139.88 -10.59
C VAL A 493 29.50 -138.96 -11.82
N LEU A 494 28.91 -137.74 -11.85
CA LEU A 494 29.55 -136.46 -12.31
C LEU A 494 28.72 -135.15 -12.05
N ILE A 495 29.38 -133.98 -12.00
CA ILE A 495 28.89 -132.63 -11.55
C ILE A 495 29.54 -131.49 -12.42
N PRO A 496 28.79 -130.52 -13.01
CA PRO A 496 28.66 -129.11 -12.50
C PRO A 496 27.26 -128.46 -12.79
N SER A 497 26.85 -127.23 -12.40
CA SER A 497 27.43 -125.96 -11.88
C SER A 497 27.90 -124.92 -12.95
N PRO A 498 27.98 -123.58 -12.70
CA PRO A 498 26.91 -122.62 -12.33
C PRO A 498 26.99 -121.20 -13.02
N ALA A 499 26.05 -120.27 -12.77
CA ALA A 499 26.18 -118.78 -12.79
C ALA A 499 24.88 -118.12 -12.21
N ASN A 500 24.86 -117.17 -11.25
CA ASN A 500 25.40 -115.79 -11.13
C ASN A 500 24.76 -114.75 -12.08
N VAL A 501 24.40 -113.50 -11.70
CA VAL A 501 24.37 -112.80 -10.39
C VAL A 501 23.45 -111.55 -10.48
N SER A 502 22.91 -111.08 -9.35
CA SER A 502 22.03 -109.88 -9.17
C SER A 502 22.84 -108.68 -8.60
N PRO A 503 22.29 -107.56 -8.06
CA PRO A 503 20.90 -107.13 -7.85
C PRO A 503 20.44 -105.92 -8.68
#